data_AF-A0A2U3LI60-F1
#
_entry.id   AF-A0A2U3LI60-F1
#
_cell.length_a   1.000
_cell.length_b   1.000
_cell.length_c   1.000
_cell.angle_alpha   90.00
_cell.angle_beta   90.00
_cell.angle_gamma   90.00
#
_symmetry.space_group_name_H-M   'P 1'
#
loop_
_entity.id
_entity.type
_entity.pdbx_description
1 polymer ?
#
loop_
_entity_poly.entity_id
_entity_poly.type
_entity_poly.pdbx_seq_one_letter_code
_entity_poly.pdbx_strand_id
1 'polypeptide(L)'
;MGITPYHFSNDGILWNGRSECNLNFTTKTMQNNLPWHLFLKSNYQEQRLEFLICDSPNQQKMVLWYDVTSMKDLLNINMPMKDFILAPSRSDVGWDNDMIYRSTFTFECIDNFYYYHVWYSARSERGQWHLGYTKGFV
;
A
#
# COMPACT_ATOMS: atom_id res chain seq x y z
N MET A 1 5.32 -17.94 0.84
CA MET A 1 5.77 -17.15 2.01
C MET A 1 6.94 -16.32 1.53
N GLY A 2 6.79 -15.00 1.51
CA GLY A 2 7.87 -14.09 1.13
C GLY A 2 8.62 -13.63 2.37
N ILE A 3 9.91 -13.99 2.46
CA ILE A 3 10.81 -13.40 3.46
C ILE A 3 11.10 -11.98 3.01
N THR A 4 10.71 -10.99 3.82
CA THR A 4 10.95 -9.58 3.53
C THR A 4 12.02 -9.04 4.49
N PRO A 5 13.10 -8.41 3.96
CA PRO A 5 14.11 -7.84 4.82
C PRO A 5 13.60 -6.57 5.51
N TYR A 6 13.99 -6.38 6.77
CA TYR A 6 13.85 -5.11 7.47
C TYR A 6 15.13 -4.76 8.22
N HIS A 7 15.27 -3.48 8.54
CA HIS A 7 16.36 -2.96 9.36
C HIS A 7 15.77 -2.23 10.55
N PHE A 8 16.37 -2.43 11.72
CA PHE A 8 15.99 -1.70 12.93
C PHE A 8 16.95 -0.54 13.17
N SER A 9 16.42 0.57 13.66
CA SER A 9 17.18 1.74 14.08
C SER A 9 16.49 2.40 15.26
N ASN A 10 17.27 2.86 16.25
CA ASN A 10 16.76 3.62 17.39
C ASN A 10 16.65 5.13 17.10
N ASP A 11 17.37 5.62 16.09
CA ASP A 11 17.52 7.05 15.77
C ASP A 11 17.13 7.41 14.32
N GLY A 12 16.88 6.40 13.48
CA GLY A 12 16.60 6.56 12.05
C GLY A 12 17.85 6.84 11.19
N ILE A 13 19.05 6.81 11.78
CA ILE A 13 20.32 7.14 11.12
C ILE A 13 21.22 5.91 11.08
N LEU A 14 21.43 5.27 12.22
CA LEU A 14 22.24 4.05 12.34
C LEU A 14 21.34 2.83 12.30
N TRP A 15 21.58 1.98 11.30
CA TRP A 15 20.76 0.80 11.04
C TRP A 15 21.52 -0.47 11.44
N ASN A 16 20.83 -1.35 12.14
CA ASN A 16 21.33 -2.69 12.44
C ASN A 16 21.43 -3.54 11.16
N GLY A 17 22.07 -4.70 11.30
CA GLY A 17 22.11 -5.71 10.26
C GLY A 17 20.71 -6.13 9.77
N ARG A 18 20.68 -6.71 8.57
CA ARG A 18 19.45 -7.23 7.95
C ARG A 18 18.78 -8.23 8.88
N SER A 19 17.49 -7.99 9.14
CA SER A 19 16.58 -8.92 9.81
C SER A 19 15.47 -9.33 8.84
N GLU A 20 14.68 -10.33 9.19
CA GLU A 20 13.67 -10.90 8.29
C GLU A 20 12.30 -10.96 8.96
N CYS A 21 11.26 -10.59 8.22
CA CYS A 21 9.87 -10.80 8.60
C CYS A 21 9.13 -11.60 7.53
N ASN A 22 8.08 -12.29 7.94
CA ASN A 22 7.18 -13.00 7.05
C ASN A 22 6.06 -12.06 6.62
N LEU A 23 6.10 -11.61 5.36
CA LEU A 23 4.99 -10.92 4.71
C LEU A 23 4.23 -11.91 3.84
N ASN A 24 3.00 -12.21 4.24
CA ASN A 24 2.11 -13.08 3.50
C ASN A 24 0.99 -12.25 2.87
N PHE A 25 1.17 -11.92 1.60
CA PHE A 25 0.15 -11.38 0.73
C PHE A 25 -0.70 -12.55 0.21
N THR A 26 -1.97 -12.63 0.59
CA THR A 26 -2.83 -13.79 0.23
C THR A 26 -3.32 -13.77 -1.21
N THR A 27 -3.26 -12.63 -1.91
CA THR A 27 -3.68 -12.58 -3.31
C THR A 27 -2.78 -13.47 -4.14
N LYS A 28 -3.38 -14.36 -4.94
CA LYS A 28 -2.66 -15.23 -5.90
C LYS A 28 -1.68 -14.46 -6.78
N THR A 29 -1.93 -13.15 -6.98
CA THR A 29 -1.11 -12.26 -7.80
C THR A 29 0.24 -11.88 -7.17
N MET A 30 0.37 -11.94 -5.84
CA MET A 30 1.60 -11.58 -5.10
C MET A 30 2.26 -12.76 -4.38
N GLN A 31 1.75 -13.98 -4.54
CA GLN A 31 2.16 -15.13 -3.69
C GLN A 31 3.68 -15.42 -3.68
N ASN A 32 4.46 -14.88 -4.63
CA ASN A 32 5.91 -15.05 -4.72
C ASN A 32 6.71 -13.76 -4.97
N ASN A 33 6.08 -12.58 -4.99
CA ASN A 33 6.76 -11.31 -5.29
C ASN A 33 6.55 -10.29 -4.18
N LEU A 34 7.59 -9.48 -3.92
CA LEU A 34 7.44 -8.29 -3.08
C LEU A 34 6.61 -7.25 -3.83
N PRO A 35 5.76 -6.47 -3.13
CA PRO A 35 5.04 -5.38 -3.76
C PRO A 35 6.02 -4.35 -4.31
N TRP A 36 5.61 -3.68 -5.39
CA TRP A 36 6.45 -2.67 -6.03
C TRP A 36 6.69 -1.44 -5.13
N HIS A 37 5.64 -0.90 -4.51
CA HIS A 37 5.76 0.11 -3.43
C HIS A 37 4.89 -0.23 -2.24
N LEU A 38 5.36 0.14 -1.06
CA LEU A 38 4.67 0.01 0.20
C LEU A 38 4.71 1.32 0.98
N PHE A 39 3.60 1.70 1.59
CA PHE A 39 3.53 2.67 2.67
C PHE A 39 2.88 2.01 3.88
N LEU A 40 3.50 2.18 5.04
CA LEU A 40 3.08 1.55 6.30
C LEU A 40 3.01 2.62 7.38
N LYS A 41 1.95 2.60 8.18
CA LYS A 41 1.87 3.38 9.41
C LYS A 41 1.24 2.60 10.55
N SER A 42 1.57 3.03 11.77
CA SER A 42 0.97 2.54 13.01
C SER A 42 -0.32 3.31 13.33
N ASN A 43 -1.35 2.59 13.75
CA ASN A 43 -2.50 3.14 14.48
C ASN A 43 -2.46 2.58 15.91
N TYR A 44 -1.79 3.29 16.80
CA TYR A 44 -1.58 2.87 18.19
C TYR A 44 -2.87 2.84 19.01
N GLN A 45 -3.84 3.69 18.68
CA GLN A 45 -5.13 3.70 19.37
C GLN A 45 -5.89 2.39 19.14
N GLU A 46 -5.89 1.88 17.92
CA GLU A 46 -6.58 0.64 17.55
C GLU A 46 -5.68 -0.60 17.56
N GLN A 47 -4.41 -0.45 17.95
CA GLN A 47 -3.42 -1.54 18.00
C GLN A 47 -3.29 -2.30 16.66
N ARG A 48 -3.32 -1.55 15.55
CA ARG A 48 -3.22 -2.09 14.18
C ARG A 48 -2.17 -1.35 13.35
N LEU A 49 -1.54 -2.07 12.44
CA LEU A 49 -0.75 -1.50 11.35
C LEU A 49 -1.62 -1.35 10.11
N GLU A 50 -1.40 -0.28 9.36
CA GLU A 50 -2.14 0.05 8.16
C GLU A 50 -1.19 0.11 6.97
N PHE A 51 -1.53 -0.62 5.91
CA PHE A 51 -0.71 -0.79 4.72
C PHE A 51 -1.42 -0.20 3.52
N LEU A 52 -0.65 0.52 2.72
CA LEU A 52 -1.03 0.93 1.39
C LEU A 52 -0.01 0.35 0.41
N ILE A 53 -0.48 -0.54 -0.46
CA ILE A 53 0.37 -1.42 -1.26
C ILE A 53 0.10 -1.11 -2.73
N CYS A 54 1.14 -0.73 -3.47
CA CYS A 54 1.05 -0.51 -4.91
C CYS A 54 1.71 -1.68 -5.62
N ASP A 55 0.96 -2.36 -6.47
CA ASP A 55 1.48 -3.48 -7.25
C ASP A 55 0.63 -3.80 -8.49
N SER A 56 1.16 -4.67 -9.35
CA SER A 56 0.55 -5.13 -10.59
C SER A 56 -0.07 -6.53 -10.42
N PRO A 57 -1.40 -6.64 -10.20
CA PRO A 57 -2.03 -7.94 -10.11
C PRO A 57 -1.95 -8.65 -11.48
N ASN A 58 -1.30 -9.82 -11.53
CA ASN A 58 -1.15 -10.62 -12.76
C ASN A 58 -0.53 -9.85 -13.95
N GLN A 59 0.50 -9.03 -13.72
CA GLN A 59 1.17 -8.23 -14.76
C GLN A 59 0.25 -7.21 -15.47
N GLN A 60 -0.89 -6.86 -14.87
CA GLN A 60 -1.76 -5.78 -15.34
C GLN A 60 -1.21 -4.39 -14.97
N LYS A 61 -1.99 -3.33 -15.19
CA LYS A 61 -1.63 -1.99 -14.71
C LYS A 61 -1.52 -1.99 -13.18
N MET A 62 -0.59 -1.18 -12.64
CA MET A 62 -0.42 -1.07 -11.18
C MET A 62 -1.64 -0.42 -10.54
N VAL A 63 -2.08 -1.01 -9.43
CA VAL A 63 -3.22 -0.59 -8.62
C VAL A 63 -2.80 -0.44 -7.15
N LEU A 64 -3.66 0.20 -6.37
CA LEU A 64 -3.45 0.48 -4.96
C LEU A 64 -4.38 -0.37 -4.11
N TRP A 65 -3.81 -1.11 -3.17
CA TRP A 65 -4.53 -1.91 -2.18
C TRP A 65 -4.39 -1.27 -0.80
N TYR A 66 -5.40 -1.48 0.03
CA TYR A 66 -5.36 -1.15 1.45
C TYR A 66 -5.61 -2.42 2.27
N ASP A 67 -4.82 -2.60 3.32
CA ASP A 67 -5.02 -3.69 4.27
C ASP A 67 -4.54 -3.30 5.68
N VAL A 68 -5.01 -4.05 6.66
CA VAL A 68 -4.65 -3.85 8.07
C VAL A 68 -4.27 -5.17 8.71
N THR A 69 -3.32 -5.11 9.66
CA THR A 69 -3.02 -6.25 10.54
C THR A 69 -2.89 -5.79 11.98
N SER A 70 -3.00 -6.72 12.90
CA SER A 70 -2.79 -6.48 14.33
C SER A 70 -1.31 -6.17 14.63
N MET A 71 -1.06 -5.28 15.59
CA MET A 71 0.29 -5.03 16.12
C MET A 71 0.81 -6.14 17.04
N LYS A 72 0.00 -7.17 17.34
CA LYS A 72 0.38 -8.27 18.24
C LYS A 72 1.51 -9.14 17.69
N ASP A 73 1.64 -9.22 16.37
CA ASP A 73 2.71 -9.96 15.70
C ASP A 73 3.27 -9.12 14.54
N LEU A 74 4.40 -8.48 14.79
CA LEU A 74 5.09 -7.62 13.83
C LEU A 74 6.00 -8.40 12.88
N LEU A 75 6.22 -9.70 13.14
CA LEU A 75 7.11 -10.54 12.35
C LEU A 75 6.35 -11.48 11.43
N ASN A 76 5.08 -11.79 11.71
CA ASN A 76 4.22 -12.60 10.85
C ASN A 76 2.97 -11.81 10.42
N ILE A 77 3.11 -11.05 9.34
CA ILE A 77 2.05 -10.20 8.81
C ILE A 77 1.30 -10.96 7.73
N ASN A 78 -0.01 -11.08 7.90
CA ASN A 78 -0.92 -11.67 6.92
C ASN A 78 -1.88 -10.58 6.41
N MET A 79 -1.92 -10.40 5.09
CA MET A 79 -2.70 -9.36 4.42
C MET A 79 -3.63 -10.02 3.39
N PRO A 80 -4.90 -10.26 3.75
CA PRO A 80 -5.86 -10.95 2.90
C PRO A 80 -6.21 -10.23 1.58
N MET A 81 -5.90 -8.92 1.45
CA MET A 81 -6.08 -8.06 0.27
C MET A 81 -7.29 -8.41 -0.60
N LYS A 82 -8.47 -7.93 -0.20
CA LYS A 82 -9.75 -8.30 -0.85
C LYS A 82 -9.97 -7.59 -2.18
N ASP A 83 -9.88 -6.25 -2.19
CA ASP A 83 -10.10 -5.41 -3.37
C ASP A 83 -9.10 -4.24 -3.40
N PHE A 84 -8.82 -3.73 -4.61
CA PHE A 84 -8.04 -2.51 -4.77
C PHE A 84 -8.91 -1.28 -4.49
N ILE A 85 -8.33 -0.28 -3.83
CA ILE A 85 -9.01 0.99 -3.52
C ILE A 85 -8.83 2.05 -4.61
N LEU A 86 -7.84 1.86 -5.48
CA LEU A 86 -7.59 2.75 -6.63
C LEU A 86 -6.96 1.96 -7.77
N ALA A 87 -7.47 2.17 -8.98
CA ALA A 87 -6.92 1.66 -10.23
C ALA A 87 -6.76 2.83 -11.22
N PRO A 88 -5.93 2.67 -12.26
CA PRO A 88 -5.82 3.67 -13.33
C PRO A 88 -7.18 3.98 -13.94
N SER A 89 -7.37 5.24 -14.34
CA SER A 89 -8.59 5.63 -15.03
C SER A 89 -8.78 4.80 -16.31
N ARG A 90 -10.02 4.39 -16.57
CA ARG A 90 -10.39 3.69 -17.80
C ARG A 90 -10.48 4.62 -19.01
N SER A 91 -10.48 5.93 -18.76
CA SER A 91 -10.59 6.95 -19.79
C SER A 91 -9.24 7.14 -20.50
N ASP A 92 -9.25 7.14 -21.83
CA ASP A 92 -8.09 7.45 -22.68
C ASP A 92 -7.60 8.89 -22.50
N VAL A 93 -8.48 9.80 -22.06
CA VAL A 93 -8.15 11.19 -21.70
C VAL A 93 -7.81 11.36 -20.21
N GLY A 94 -7.86 10.29 -19.42
CA GLY A 94 -7.46 10.31 -18.01
C GLY A 94 -5.96 10.58 -17.85
N TRP A 95 -5.58 11.47 -16.93
CA TRP A 95 -4.18 11.80 -16.71
C TRP A 95 -3.41 10.70 -15.94
N ASP A 96 -4.12 9.79 -15.29
CA ASP A 96 -3.62 8.65 -14.50
C ASP A 96 -4.01 7.30 -15.11
N ASN A 97 -4.18 7.25 -16.43
CA ASN A 97 -4.74 6.08 -17.12
C ASN A 97 -3.75 4.95 -17.41
N ASP A 98 -2.45 5.09 -17.14
CA ASP A 98 -1.47 4.02 -17.39
C ASP A 98 -1.11 3.24 -16.12
N MET A 99 -0.61 3.92 -15.08
CA MET A 99 -0.22 3.24 -13.85
C MET A 99 -0.39 4.13 -12.62
N ILE A 100 -0.93 3.53 -11.55
CA ILE A 100 -0.83 4.09 -10.20
C ILE A 100 0.53 3.71 -9.61
N TYR A 101 1.11 4.59 -8.80
CA TYR A 101 2.44 4.43 -8.26
C TYR A 101 2.48 4.73 -6.75
N ARG A 102 3.64 5.14 -6.24
CA ARG A 102 3.85 5.49 -4.83
C ARG A 102 2.78 6.45 -4.34
N SER A 103 2.20 6.11 -3.21
CA SER A 103 1.06 6.80 -2.62
C SER A 103 1.22 6.93 -1.11
N THR A 104 0.47 7.85 -0.51
CA THR A 104 0.36 8.05 0.93
C THR A 104 -1.10 8.31 1.28
N PHE A 105 -1.46 8.14 2.55
CA PHE A 105 -2.83 8.32 2.98
C PHE A 105 -2.99 8.79 4.43
N THR A 106 -4.08 9.52 4.68
CA THR A 106 -4.59 9.80 6.03
C THR A 106 -6.00 9.22 6.17
N PHE A 107 -6.41 9.04 7.43
CA PHE A 107 -7.79 8.69 7.76
C PHE A 107 -8.42 9.82 8.55
N GLU A 108 -9.70 10.05 8.30
CA GLU A 108 -10.56 10.91 9.09
C GLU A 108 -11.73 10.07 9.60
N CYS A 109 -12.06 10.18 10.89
CA CYS A 109 -13.23 9.53 11.47
C CYS A 109 -14.31 10.59 11.69
N ILE A 110 -15.42 10.48 10.96
CA ILE A 110 -16.58 11.37 11.06
C ILE A 110 -17.81 10.48 11.30
N ASP A 111 -18.56 10.73 12.38
CA ASP A 111 -19.80 10.01 12.70
C ASP A 111 -19.65 8.48 12.72
N ASN A 112 -18.50 7.97 13.20
CA ASN A 112 -18.10 6.56 13.20
C ASN A 112 -17.82 5.94 11.82
N PHE A 113 -17.66 6.76 10.77
CA PHE A 113 -17.20 6.33 9.45
C PHE A 113 -15.74 6.73 9.23
N TYR A 114 -14.95 5.80 8.68
CA TYR A 114 -13.56 6.05 8.32
C TYR A 114 -13.45 6.45 6.85
N TYR A 115 -13.00 7.68 6.63
CA TYR A 115 -12.73 8.22 5.30
C TYR A 115 -11.24 8.20 5.02
N TYR A 116 -10.85 7.61 3.89
CA TYR A 116 -9.48 7.69 3.41
C TYR A 116 -9.28 8.94 2.56
N HIS A 117 -8.15 9.60 2.76
CA HIS A 117 -7.61 10.60 1.87
C HIS A 117 -6.32 10.03 1.29
N VAL A 118 -6.26 9.87 -0.03
CA VAL A 118 -5.11 9.27 -0.71
C VAL A 118 -4.50 10.30 -1.66
N TRP A 119 -3.21 10.56 -1.46
CA TRP A 119 -2.39 11.30 -2.41
C TRP A 119 -1.50 10.29 -3.13
N TYR A 120 -1.59 10.27 -4.45
CA TYR A 120 -0.95 9.24 -5.26
C TYR A 120 -0.17 9.87 -6.41
N SER A 121 0.95 9.24 -6.76
CA SER A 121 1.61 9.50 -8.04
C SER A 121 1.06 8.54 -9.09
N ALA A 122 0.90 9.02 -10.31
CA ALA A 122 0.49 8.19 -11.44
C ALA A 122 1.12 8.68 -12.74
N ARG A 123 1.16 7.78 -13.72
CA ARG A 123 1.62 8.04 -15.08
C ARG A 123 0.42 7.95 -16.03
N SER A 124 0.39 8.83 -17.02
CA SER A 124 -0.50 8.69 -18.19
C SER A 124 0.10 7.75 -19.23
N GLU A 125 -0.71 7.27 -20.17
CA GLU A 125 -0.26 6.46 -21.31
C GLU A 125 0.72 7.23 -22.24
N ARG A 126 0.76 8.56 -22.13
CA ARG A 126 1.74 9.43 -22.79
C ARG A 126 3.06 9.56 -22.02
N GLY A 127 3.22 8.85 -20.90
CA GLY A 127 4.42 8.85 -20.09
C GLY A 127 4.57 10.05 -19.14
N GLN A 128 3.54 10.89 -19.01
CA GLN A 128 3.59 12.07 -18.12
C GLN A 128 3.22 11.68 -16.69
N TRP A 129 4.04 12.11 -15.74
CA TRP A 129 3.85 11.88 -14.30
C TRP A 129 3.12 13.04 -13.64
N HIS A 130 2.21 12.70 -12.73
CA HIS A 130 1.37 13.66 -12.03
C HIS A 130 1.10 13.20 -10.59
N LEU A 131 0.61 14.13 -9.77
CA LEU A 131 0.11 13.86 -8.42
C LEU A 131 -1.40 14.05 -8.41
N GLY A 132 -2.11 13.03 -7.92
CA GLY A 132 -3.56 13.04 -7.73
C GLY A 132 -3.96 12.99 -6.29
N TYR A 133 -5.24 13.27 -6.08
CA TYR A 133 -5.90 13.15 -4.80
C TYR A 133 -7.24 12.46 -5.02
N THR A 134 -7.54 11.48 -4.17
CA THR A 134 -8.87 10.86 -4.11
C THR A 134 -9.28 10.66 -2.66
N LYS A 135 -10.59 10.58 -2.43
CA LYS A 135 -11.18 10.28 -1.13
C LYS A 135 -12.29 9.25 -1.28
N GLY A 136 -12.53 8.49 -0.22
CA GLY A 136 -13.63 7.54 -0.16
C GLY A 136 -13.81 6.99 1.24
N PHE A 137 -14.57 5.91 1.36
CA PHE A 137 -14.89 5.24 2.62
C PHE A 137 -14.58 3.75 2.50
N VAL A 138 -14.19 3.11 3.62
CA VAL A 138 -14.02 1.65 3.72
C VAL A 138 -15.30 1.02 4.24
#